data_AF-A0A317PNA9-F1
#
_entry.id   AF-A0A317PNA9-F1
#
_cell.length_a   1.000
_cell.length_b   1.000
_cell.length_c   1.000
_cell.angle_alpha   90.00
_cell.angle_beta   90.00
_cell.angle_gamma   90.00
#
_symmetry.space_group_name_H-M   'P 1'
#
loop_
_entity.id
_entity.type
_entity.pdbx_description
1 polymer ?
#
loop_
_entity_poly.entity_id
_entity_poly.type
_entity_poly.pdbx_seq_one_letter_code
_entity_poly.pdbx_strand_id
1 'polypeptide(L)'
;MNHLPDSSDQKQHWRNQRAVIRELLWDEWDPIGINIIDCAMDEYDAYADQATAMMRNGASVEETARYLTDIARHHIGMPKFLHAVSLAVAIKIKRIIQD
;
A
#
# COMPACT_ATOMS: atom_id res chain seq x y z
N MET A 1 27.41 5.29 -23.63
CA MET A 1 26.27 4.36 -23.53
C MET A 1 25.65 4.54 -22.15
N ASN A 2 24.47 5.16 -22.06
CA ASN A 2 23.66 5.01 -20.84
C ASN A 2 23.09 3.59 -20.88
N HIS A 3 23.53 2.73 -19.97
CA HIS A 3 22.89 1.44 -19.76
C HIS A 3 21.50 1.75 -19.20
N LEU A 4 20.47 1.63 -20.02
CA LEU A 4 19.10 1.56 -19.51
C LEU A 4 19.08 0.34 -18.58
N PRO A 5 18.64 0.47 -17.32
CA PRO A 5 18.56 -0.67 -16.42
C PRO A 5 17.74 -1.78 -17.08
N ASP A 6 18.19 -3.03 -16.94
CA ASP A 6 17.48 -4.18 -17.50
C ASP A 6 16.05 -4.20 -16.93
N SER A 7 15.09 -4.51 -17.80
CA SER A 7 13.70 -4.78 -17.42
C SER A 7 13.58 -5.80 -16.27
N SER A 8 14.57 -6.68 -16.09
CA SER A 8 14.65 -7.63 -14.97
C SER A 8 14.95 -6.94 -13.62
N ASP A 9 15.90 -6.01 -13.57
CA ASP A 9 16.25 -5.21 -12.38
C ASP A 9 15.08 -4.33 -11.97
N GLN A 10 14.43 -3.70 -12.96
CA GLN A 10 13.26 -2.87 -12.72
C GLN A 10 12.09 -3.70 -12.15
N LYS A 11 11.80 -4.86 -12.75
CA LYS A 11 10.78 -5.79 -12.23
C LYS A 11 11.11 -6.29 -10.83
N GLN A 12 12.37 -6.58 -10.53
CA GLN A 12 12.78 -7.06 -9.21
C GLN A 12 12.64 -5.98 -8.15
N HIS A 13 13.08 -4.76 -8.44
CA HIS A 13 12.90 -3.61 -7.56
C HIS A 13 11.41 -3.37 -7.27
N TRP A 14 10.53 -3.57 -8.25
CA TRP A 14 9.09 -3.45 -8.06
C TRP A 14 8.51 -4.52 -7.15
N ARG A 15 8.92 -5.77 -7.33
CA ARG A 15 8.47 -6.87 -6.46
C ARG A 15 8.87 -6.60 -5.01
N ASN A 16 10.06 -6.05 -4.81
CA ASN A 16 10.55 -5.69 -3.48
C ASN A 16 9.73 -4.55 -2.87
N GLN A 17 9.52 -3.44 -3.57
CA GLN A 17 8.70 -2.32 -3.08
C GLN A 17 7.27 -2.75 -2.75
N ARG A 18 6.64 -3.55 -3.63
CA ARG A 18 5.30 -4.12 -3.38
C ARG A 18 5.28 -4.96 -2.12
N ALA A 19 6.28 -5.82 -1.91
CA ALA A 19 6.36 -6.68 -0.74
C ALA A 19 6.46 -5.86 0.57
N VAL A 20 7.30 -4.82 0.58
CA VAL A 20 7.43 -3.91 1.73
C VAL A 20 6.13 -3.16 1.99
N ILE A 21 5.43 -2.69 0.94
CA ILE A 21 4.14 -2.00 1.08
C ILE A 21 3.07 -2.95 1.64
N ARG A 22 3.03 -4.20 1.18
CA ARG A 22 2.11 -5.21 1.71
C ARG A 22 2.34 -5.46 3.21
N GLU A 23 3.60 -5.60 3.63
CA GLU A 23 3.95 -5.74 5.05
C GLU A 23 3.57 -4.50 5.86
N LEU A 24 3.82 -3.30 5.32
CA LEU A 24 3.40 -2.06 5.94
C LEU A 24 1.87 -1.99 6.14
N LEU A 25 1.08 -2.43 5.15
CA LEU A 25 -0.38 -2.46 5.30
C LEU A 25 -0.83 -3.48 6.34
N TRP A 26 -0.16 -4.62 6.41
CA TRP A 26 -0.44 -5.69 7.37
C TRP A 26 -0.09 -5.30 8.81
N ASP A 27 1.03 -4.62 9.03
CA ASP A 27 1.52 -4.31 10.37
C ASP A 27 0.97 -2.99 10.93
N GLU A 28 0.84 -1.97 10.07
CA GLU A 28 0.60 -0.59 10.54
C GLU A 28 -0.75 -0.01 10.14
N TRP A 29 -1.31 -0.45 9.02
CA TRP A 29 -2.60 0.06 8.58
C TRP A 29 -3.76 -0.76 9.13
N ASP A 30 -3.60 -2.09 9.24
CA ASP A 30 -4.63 -3.08 9.58
C ASP A 30 -5.69 -2.54 10.53
N PRO A 31 -6.84 -2.12 9.97
CA PRO A 31 -7.87 -1.42 10.74
C PRO A 31 -8.48 -2.26 11.85
N ILE A 32 -8.54 -3.59 11.65
CA ILE A 32 -9.25 -4.53 12.51
C ILE A 32 -8.31 -5.35 13.40
N GLY A 33 -6.99 -5.27 13.18
CA GLY A 33 -6.01 -6.09 13.89
C GLY A 33 -6.14 -7.58 13.55
N ILE A 34 -6.56 -7.90 12.32
CA ILE A 34 -6.63 -9.27 11.81
C ILE A 34 -5.26 -9.84 11.45
N ASN A 35 -4.18 -9.07 11.57
CA ASN A 35 -2.80 -9.51 11.36
C ASN A 35 -2.35 -10.69 12.25
N ILE A 36 -3.21 -11.12 13.17
CA ILE A 36 -3.09 -12.34 13.98
C ILE A 36 -3.75 -13.59 13.36
N ILE A 37 -4.48 -13.48 12.24
CA ILE A 37 -5.18 -14.57 11.55
C ILE A 37 -4.87 -14.52 10.03
N ASP A 38 -4.18 -15.53 9.51
CA ASP A 38 -3.69 -15.64 8.12
C ASP A 38 -4.79 -15.68 7.03
N CYS A 39 -6.08 -15.69 7.36
CA CYS A 39 -7.15 -16.00 6.41
C CYS A 39 -7.56 -14.87 5.45
N ALA A 40 -6.91 -13.70 5.50
CA ALA A 40 -7.27 -12.50 4.71
C ALA A 40 -6.10 -11.93 3.88
N MET A 41 -4.99 -12.66 3.74
CA MET A 41 -3.77 -12.14 3.09
C MET A 41 -3.97 -11.75 1.61
N ASP A 42 -4.87 -12.43 0.90
CA ASP A 42 -5.16 -12.20 -0.53
C ASP A 42 -5.89 -10.88 -0.79
N GLU A 43 -6.77 -10.46 0.12
CA GLU A 43 -7.42 -9.14 0.05
C GLU A 43 -6.41 -8.00 0.30
N TYR A 44 -5.48 -8.18 1.25
CA TYR A 44 -4.41 -7.21 1.52
C TYR A 44 -3.42 -7.08 0.36
N ASP A 45 -3.16 -8.18 -0.37
CA ASP A 45 -2.39 -8.15 -1.61
C ASP A 45 -3.03 -7.21 -2.64
N ALA A 46 -4.35 -7.30 -2.84
CA ALA A 46 -5.06 -6.44 -3.78
C ALA A 46 -5.01 -4.96 -3.37
N TYR A 47 -5.11 -4.66 -2.07
CA TYR A 47 -5.00 -3.29 -1.56
C TYR A 47 -3.59 -2.72 -1.72
N ALA A 48 -2.57 -3.52 -1.44
CA ALA A 48 -1.17 -3.15 -1.65
C ALA A 48 -0.87 -2.88 -3.13
N ASP A 49 -1.41 -3.71 -4.04
CA ASP A 49 -1.28 -3.53 -5.48
C ASP A 49 -1.88 -2.20 -5.94
N GLN A 50 -3.11 -1.92 -5.54
CA GLN A 50 -3.79 -0.69 -5.94
C GLN A 50 -3.11 0.56 -5.37
N ALA A 51 -2.73 0.54 -4.08
CA ALA A 51 -2.04 1.68 -3.46
C ALA A 51 -0.69 1.97 -4.12
N THR A 52 0.06 0.90 -4.47
CA THR A 52 1.33 1.01 -5.19
C THR A 52 1.12 1.58 -6.60
N ALA A 53 0.13 1.07 -7.33
CA ALA A 53 -0.20 1.55 -8.68
C ALA A 53 -0.62 3.03 -8.67
N MET A 54 -1.45 3.44 -7.72
CA MET A 54 -1.88 4.84 -7.58
C MET A 54 -0.67 5.78 -7.42
N MET A 55 0.21 5.49 -6.46
CA MET A 55 1.36 6.35 -6.17
C MET A 55 2.33 6.45 -7.35
N ARG A 56 2.53 5.35 -8.09
CA ARG A 56 3.36 5.35 -9.30
C ARG A 56 2.75 6.13 -10.45
N ASN A 57 1.43 6.12 -10.56
CA ASN A 57 0.68 6.88 -11.55
C ASN A 57 0.53 8.36 -11.16
N GLY A 58 1.25 8.82 -10.12
CA GLY A 58 1.29 10.22 -9.71
C GLY A 58 0.18 10.64 -8.75
N ALA A 59 -0.56 9.69 -8.18
CA ALA A 59 -1.50 10.01 -7.11
C ALA A 59 -0.77 10.66 -5.93
N SER A 60 -1.44 11.63 -5.33
CA SER A 60 -0.98 12.27 -4.11
C SER A 60 -1.12 11.33 -2.90
N VAL A 61 -0.36 11.64 -1.85
CA VAL A 61 -0.48 10.98 -0.54
C VAL A 61 -1.92 10.97 -0.04
N GLU A 62 -2.62 12.09 -0.23
CA GLU A 62 -4.00 12.25 0.19
C GLU A 62 -4.97 11.35 -0.60
N GLU A 63 -4.77 11.20 -1.90
CA GLU A 63 -5.60 10.32 -2.74
C GLU A 63 -5.44 8.85 -2.35
N THR A 64 -4.21 8.40 -2.11
CA THR A 64 -3.97 7.03 -1.62
C THR A 64 -4.50 6.84 -0.20
N ALA A 65 -4.37 7.84 0.68
CA ALA A 65 -4.95 7.78 2.03
C ALA A 65 -6.48 7.68 2.00
N ARG A 66 -7.13 8.40 1.07
CA ARG A 66 -8.59 8.32 0.87
C ARG A 66 -9.00 6.93 0.41
N TYR A 67 -8.31 6.38 -0.58
CA TYR A 67 -8.51 5.01 -1.03
C TYR A 67 -8.46 4.00 0.13
N LEU A 68 -7.38 4.01 0.93
CA LEU A 68 -7.25 3.13 2.09
C LEU A 68 -8.36 3.35 3.12
N THR A 69 -8.73 4.60 3.37
CA THR A 69 -9.84 4.92 4.31
C THR A 69 -11.18 4.37 3.82
N ASP A 70 -11.44 4.42 2.51
CA ASP A 70 -12.66 3.90 1.92
C ASP A 70 -12.72 2.37 1.95
N ILE A 71 -11.58 1.69 1.75
CA ILE A 71 -11.47 0.24 1.98
C ILE A 71 -11.83 -0.09 3.44
N ALA A 72 -11.18 0.57 4.40
CA ALA A 72 -11.44 0.35 5.82
C ALA A 72 -12.92 0.56 6.18
N ARG A 73 -13.54 1.63 5.67
CA ARG A 73 -14.93 1.98 6.02
C ARG A 73 -15.96 1.10 5.36
N HIS A 74 -15.79 0.80 4.08
CA HIS A 74 -16.85 0.21 3.26
C HIS A 74 -16.64 -1.27 2.96
N HIS A 75 -15.39 -1.73 2.82
CA HIS A 75 -15.08 -3.13 2.51
C HIS A 75 -14.85 -3.92 3.79
N ILE A 76 -14.01 -3.39 4.70
CA ILE A 76 -13.72 -4.01 5.99
C ILE A 76 -14.85 -3.74 7.01
N GLY A 77 -15.66 -2.69 6.80
CA GLY A 77 -16.83 -2.40 7.63
C GLY A 77 -16.53 -1.59 8.90
N MET A 78 -15.49 -0.75 8.88
CA MET A 78 -15.13 0.16 9.97
C MET A 78 -15.49 1.61 9.67
N PRO A 79 -16.77 2.03 9.75
CA PRO A 79 -17.22 3.35 9.31
C PRO A 79 -16.55 4.53 10.06
N LYS A 80 -16.06 4.30 11.29
CA LYS A 80 -15.36 5.30 12.11
C LYS A 80 -13.84 5.27 11.95
N PHE A 81 -13.31 4.48 11.01
CA PHE A 81 -11.87 4.41 10.79
C PHE A 81 -11.29 5.80 10.51
N LEU A 82 -10.18 6.09 11.18
CA LEU A 82 -9.57 7.42 11.18
C LEU A 82 -8.73 7.60 9.92
N HIS A 83 -9.08 8.60 9.11
CA HIS A 83 -8.33 8.94 7.90
C HIS A 83 -6.85 9.25 8.18
N ALA A 84 -6.55 9.82 9.35
CA ALA A 84 -5.17 10.13 9.76
C ALA A 84 -4.26 8.88 9.82
N VAL A 85 -4.80 7.69 10.12
CA VAL A 85 -4.04 6.44 10.10
C VAL A 85 -3.63 6.10 8.67
N SER A 86 -4.60 6.11 7.74
CA SER A 86 -4.34 5.93 6.31
C SER A 86 -3.36 6.96 5.75
N LEU A 87 -3.40 8.20 6.25
CA LEU A 87 -2.50 9.27 5.83
C LEU A 87 -1.05 8.99 6.23
N ALA A 88 -0.83 8.59 7.48
CA ALA A 88 0.49 8.23 7.98
C ALA A 88 1.11 7.08 7.18
N VAL A 89 0.29 6.07 6.85
CA VAL A 89 0.68 4.93 6.01
C VAL A 89 0.98 5.37 4.57
N ALA A 90 0.13 6.19 3.96
CA ALA A 90 0.34 6.69 2.60
C ALA A 90 1.64 7.51 2.46
N ILE A 91 2.04 8.26 3.50
CA ILE A 91 3.34 8.96 3.54
C ILE A 91 4.49 7.95 3.46
N LYS A 92 4.41 6.85 4.20
CA LYS A 92 5.43 5.79 4.19
C LYS A 92 5.49 5.07 2.84
N ILE A 93 4.33 4.73 2.26
CA ILE A 93 4.25 4.16 0.90
C ILE A 93 4.95 5.06 -0.11
N LYS A 94 4.70 6.37 -0.05
CA LYS A 94 5.35 7.33 -0.96
C LYS A 94 6.87 7.32 -0.85
N ARG A 95 7.41 7.21 0.38
CA ARG A 95 8.87 7.12 0.60
C ARG A 95 9.43 5.84 0.00
N ILE A 96 8.79 4.69 0.24
CA ILE A 96 9.21 3.39 -0.32
C ILE A 96 9.27 3.41 -1.85
N ILE A 97 8.37 4.14 -2.52
CA ILE A 97 8.32 4.23 -3.99
C ILE A 97 9.37 5.21 -4.54
N GLN A 98 9.81 6.17 -3.73
CA GLN A 98 10.81 7.17 -4.12
C GLN A 98 12.26 6.74 -3.82
N ASP A 99 12.44 5.70 -2.99
CA ASP A 99 13.71 5.02 -2.71
C ASP A 99 14.06 3.99 -3.80
#